data_AF-H0QTP0-F1
#
_entry.id   AF-H0QTP0-F1
#
_cell.length_a   1.000
_cell.length_b   1.000
_cell.length_c   1.000
_cell.angle_alpha   90.00
_cell.angle_beta   90.00
_cell.angle_gamma   90.00
#
_symmetry.space_group_name_H-M   'P 1'
#
loop_
_entity.id
_entity.type
_entity.pdbx_description
1 polymer ?
#
loop_
_entity_poly.entity_id
_entity_poly.type
_entity_poly.pdbx_seq_one_letter_code
_entity_poly.pdbx_strand_id
1 'polypeptide(L)'
;MLDAETELGTSMLVSRTFVREALMMLEEDGLIRAGRGVGRFVSDTLPRIGIERIRSFEEVLGGPGHQIQIKRIQVERQPASEFVAPGVSVEPGTEAWP
;
A
#
# COMPACT_ATOMS: atom_id res chain seq x y z
N MET A 1 -2.93 -13.95 -10.56
CA MET A 1 -1.83 -14.88 -10.89
C MET A 1 -1.17 -14.34 -12.13
N LEU A 2 0.16 -14.29 -12.17
CA LEU A 2 0.90 -13.87 -13.36
C LEU A 2 0.95 -15.02 -14.37
N ASP A 3 0.96 -14.66 -15.64
CA ASP A 3 1.14 -15.59 -16.76
C ASP A 3 2.53 -16.27 -16.71
N ALA A 4 2.67 -17.37 -17.45
CA ALA A 4 3.92 -18.10 -17.50
C ALA A 4 5.04 -17.27 -18.18
N GLU A 5 6.31 -17.55 -17.86
CA GLU A 5 7.45 -16.81 -18.46
C GLU A 5 7.43 -16.83 -19.99
N THR A 6 7.01 -17.94 -20.57
CA THR A 6 6.92 -18.12 -22.03
C THR A 6 5.82 -17.25 -22.64
N GLU A 7 4.68 -17.13 -21.97
CA GLU A 7 3.55 -16.30 -22.41
C GLU A 7 3.90 -14.82 -22.31
N LEU A 8 4.51 -14.41 -21.19
CA LEU A 8 5.03 -13.06 -21.00
C LEU A 8 6.12 -12.70 -22.02
N GLY A 9 7.03 -13.64 -22.34
CA GLY A 9 8.05 -13.42 -23.37
C GLY A 9 7.44 -13.23 -24.75
N THR A 10 6.39 -13.98 -25.06
CA THR A 10 5.65 -13.86 -26.33
C THR A 10 4.91 -12.54 -26.43
N SER A 11 4.19 -12.13 -25.37
CA SER A 11 3.40 -10.90 -25.37
C SER A 11 4.25 -9.63 -25.36
N MET A 12 5.40 -9.67 -24.68
CA MET A 12 6.33 -8.54 -24.57
C MET A 12 7.43 -8.56 -25.64
N LEU A 13 7.45 -9.57 -26.53
CA LEU A 13 8.44 -9.74 -27.60
C LEU A 13 9.90 -9.76 -27.09
N VAL A 14 10.13 -10.43 -25.96
CA VAL A 14 11.44 -10.56 -25.30
C VAL A 14 11.78 -12.02 -25.02
N SER A 15 13.06 -12.29 -24.77
CA SER A 15 13.50 -13.65 -24.44
C SER A 15 12.97 -14.09 -23.08
N ARG A 16 12.76 -15.40 -22.92
CA ARG A 16 12.37 -15.99 -21.63
C ARG A 16 13.38 -15.67 -20.53
N THR A 17 14.67 -15.61 -20.86
CA THR A 17 15.72 -15.22 -19.91
C THR A 17 15.51 -13.80 -19.40
N PHE A 18 15.20 -12.85 -20.28
CA PHE A 18 14.93 -11.47 -19.88
C PHE A 18 13.70 -11.35 -18.96
N VAL A 19 12.63 -12.08 -19.29
CA VAL A 19 11.42 -12.16 -18.46
C VAL A 19 11.74 -12.73 -17.08
N ARG A 20 12.56 -13.78 -17.02
CA ARG A 20 12.99 -14.38 -15.76
C ARG A 20 13.78 -13.40 -14.90
N GLU A 21 14.75 -12.68 -15.47
CA GLU A 21 15.51 -11.66 -14.74
C GLU A 21 14.60 -10.55 -14.19
N ALA A 22 13.70 -10.02 -15.02
CA ALA A 22 12.76 -8.98 -14.58
C ALA A 22 11.84 -9.47 -13.43
N LEU A 23 11.36 -10.71 -13.51
CA LEU A 23 10.51 -11.28 -12.47
C LEU A 23 11.29 -11.62 -11.19
N MET A 24 12.57 -11.97 -11.29
CA MET A 24 13.45 -12.11 -10.13
C MET A 24 13.62 -10.77 -9.40
N MET A 25 13.85 -9.67 -10.14
CA MET A 25 13.95 -8.33 -9.55
C MET A 25 12.64 -7.91 -8.85
N LEU A 26 11.49 -8.13 -9.50
CA LEU A 26 10.19 -7.82 -8.89
C LEU A 26 9.90 -8.65 -7.63
N GLU A 27 10.41 -9.88 -7.56
CA GLU A 27 10.29 -10.74 -6.38
C GLU A 27 11.23 -10.29 -5.25
N GLU A 28 12.46 -9.87 -5.59
CA GLU A 28 13.41 -9.27 -4.65
C GLU A 28 12.87 -7.96 -4.04
N ASP A 29 12.22 -7.13 -4.86
CA ASP A 29 11.54 -5.91 -4.43
C ASP A 29 10.24 -6.18 -3.64
N GLY A 30 9.82 -7.44 -3.50
CA GLY A 30 8.63 -7.84 -2.77
C GLY A 30 7.31 -7.46 -3.44
N LEU A 31 7.34 -7.04 -4.71
CA LEU A 31 6.18 -6.66 -5.52
C LEU A 31 5.41 -7.87 -6.04
N ILE A 32 6.08 -9.02 -6.18
CA ILE A 32 5.45 -10.30 -6.49
C ILE A 32 5.93 -11.38 -5.53
N ARG A 33 5.13 -12.43 -5.35
CA ARG A 33 5.45 -13.60 -4.53
C ARG A 33 5.33 -14.89 -5.35
N ALA A 34 6.32 -15.77 -5.27
CA ALA A 34 6.24 -17.10 -5.83
C ALA A 34 5.56 -18.08 -4.84
N GLY A 35 4.50 -18.74 -5.29
CA GLY A 35 3.90 -19.86 -4.57
C GLY A 35 4.40 -21.19 -5.12
N ARG A 36 4.91 -22.07 -4.26
CA ARG A 36 5.38 -23.41 -4.67
C ARG A 36 4.27 -24.17 -5.37
N GLY A 37 4.48 -24.49 -6.66
CA GLY A 37 3.55 -25.27 -7.48
C GLY A 37 2.30 -24.54 -7.96
N VAL A 38 2.11 -23.26 -7.60
CA VAL A 38 0.88 -22.49 -7.91
C VAL A 38 1.14 -21.21 -8.70
N GLY A 39 2.39 -20.93 -9.07
CA GLY A 39 2.77 -19.78 -9.90
C GLY A 39 3.13 -18.53 -9.11
N ARG A 40 3.15 -17.37 -9.79
CA ARG A 40 3.50 -16.07 -9.19
C ARG A 40 2.27 -15.19 -9.03
N PHE A 41 2.26 -14.36 -7.99
CA PHE A 41 1.15 -13.47 -7.67
C PHE A 41 1.68 -12.09 -7.36
N VAL A 42 0.91 -11.06 -7.72
CA VAL A 42 1.15 -9.71 -7.21
C VAL A 42 1.05 -9.75 -5.70
N SER A 43 2.04 -9.15 -5.03
CA SER A 43 2.07 -9.03 -3.58
C SER A 43 0.91 -8.12 -3.14
N ASP A 44 0.06 -8.64 -2.26
CA ASP A 44 -1.01 -7.92 -1.56
C ASP A 44 -0.51 -7.31 -0.24
N THR A 45 0.80 -7.37 -0.01
CA THR A 45 1.40 -7.06 1.28
C THR A 45 1.36 -5.55 1.50
N LEU A 46 0.34 -5.09 2.25
CA LEU A 46 0.45 -3.85 3.02
C LEU A 46 1.76 -3.91 3.82
N PRO A 47 2.47 -2.78 4.01
CA PRO A 47 3.70 -2.78 4.81
C PRO A 47 3.46 -3.51 6.12
N ARG A 48 4.45 -4.24 6.63
CA ARG A 48 4.37 -4.78 7.99
C ARG A 48 4.52 -3.60 8.96
N ILE A 49 3.44 -2.84 9.12
CA ILE A 49 3.34 -1.71 10.03
C ILE A 49 3.20 -2.33 11.41
N GLY A 50 4.32 -2.50 12.09
CA GLY A 50 4.28 -2.84 13.49
C GLY A 50 3.70 -1.66 14.30
N ILE A 51 2.90 -1.99 15.31
CA ILE A 51 2.24 -1.03 16.23
C ILE A 51 3.17 -0.56 17.35
N GLU A 52 4.46 -0.92 17.31
CA GLU A 52 5.48 -0.55 18.30
C GLU A 52 5.76 0.95 18.36
N ARG A 53 5.42 1.70 17.30
CA ARG A 53 5.66 3.15 17.24
C ARG A 53 4.61 3.86 16.41
N ILE A 54 4.10 4.96 16.95
CA ILE A 54 3.26 5.91 16.20
C ILE A 54 4.13 6.58 15.14
N ARG A 55 3.75 6.43 13.87
CA ARG A 55 4.40 7.01 12.68
C ARG A 55 3.32 7.62 11.79
N SER A 56 3.68 8.60 10.97
CA SER A 56 2.73 9.16 10.02
C SER A 56 2.45 8.18 8.87
N PHE A 57 1.30 8.30 8.22
CA PHE A 57 0.98 7.44 7.07
C PHE A 57 1.98 7.63 5.92
N GLU A 58 2.51 8.83 5.75
CA GLU A 58 3.54 9.15 4.76
C GLU A 58 4.84 8.37 5.02
N GLU A 59 5.30 8.32 6.27
CA GLU A 59 6.49 7.56 6.65
C GLU A 59 6.29 6.05 6.51
N VAL A 60 5.07 5.58 6.77
CA VAL A 60 4.74 4.16 6.79
C VAL A 60 4.52 3.60 5.39
N LEU A 61 3.83 4.35 4.53
CA LEU A 61 3.51 3.94 3.16
C LEU A 61 4.59 4.41 2.16
N GLY A 62 5.46 5.34 2.57
CA GLY A 62 6.38 6.07 1.68
C GLY A 62 7.77 5.46 1.67
N GLY A 63 7.84 4.13 1.65
CA GLY A 63 9.09 3.41 1.56
C GLY A 63 9.88 3.76 0.28
N PRO A 64 11.17 3.40 0.20
CA PRO A 64 12.01 3.69 -0.96
C PRO A 64 11.30 3.29 -2.27
N GLY A 65 11.22 4.24 -3.21
CA GLY A 65 10.59 4.04 -4.52
C GLY A 65 9.08 4.23 -4.59
N HIS A 66 8.38 4.46 -3.48
CA HIS A 66 6.92 4.67 -3.48
C HIS A 66 6.54 6.16 -3.40
N GLN A 67 5.77 6.64 -4.38
CA GLN A 67 5.17 7.97 -4.33
C GLN A 67 3.76 7.88 -3.76
N ILE A 68 3.51 8.58 -2.65
CA ILE A 68 2.17 8.71 -2.06
C ILE A 68 1.52 9.98 -2.57
N GLN A 69 0.22 9.90 -2.87
CA GLN A 69 -0.62 11.07 -3.08
C GLN A 69 -1.75 11.11 -2.05
N ILE A 70 -1.90 12.25 -1.38
CA ILE A 70 -3.01 12.50 -0.47
C ILE A 70 -4.04 13.33 -1.23
N LYS A 71 -5.24 12.77 -1.39
CA LYS A 71 -6.38 13.49 -1.94
C LYS A 71 -7.40 13.74 -0.84
N ARG A 72 -7.62 15.00 -0.52
CA ARG A 72 -8.67 15.42 0.42
C ARG A 72 -10.04 15.13 -0.19
N ILE A 73 -10.77 14.17 0.37
CA ILE A 73 -12.10 13.79 -0.13
C ILE A 73 -13.16 14.76 0.39
N GLN A 74 -13.16 15.03 1.70
CA GLN A 74 -14.08 15.95 2.36
C GLN A 74 -13.41 16.51 3.61
N VAL A 75 -13.67 17.78 3.90
CA VAL A 75 -13.28 18.44 5.15
C VAL A 75 -14.40 19.42 5.49
N GLU A 76 -15.03 19.18 6.62
CA GLU A 76 -16.17 19.94 7.12
C GLU A 76 -15.94 20.20 8.61
N ARG A 77 -16.18 21.44 9.07
CA ARG A 77 -16.23 21.70 10.50
C ARG A 77 -17.58 21.28 11.02
N GLN A 78 -17.57 20.59 12.14
CA GLN A 78 -18.80 20.19 12.80
C GLN A 78 -18.69 20.40 14.30
N PRO A 79 -19.81 20.69 14.97
CA PRO A 79 -19.83 20.75 16.42
C PRO A 79 -19.46 19.38 16.99
N ALA A 80 -18.53 19.37 17.95
CA ALA A 80 -18.11 18.15 18.61
C ALA A 80 -19.32 17.50 19.30
N SER A 81 -19.62 16.25 18.92
CA SER A 81 -20.70 15.49 19.54
C SER A 81 -20.33 15.10 20.97
N GLU A 82 -21.32 14.80 21.80
CA GLU A 82 -21.10 14.31 23.17
C GLU A 82 -20.23 13.04 23.22
N PHE A 83 -20.20 12.27 22.13
CA PHE A 83 -19.37 11.07 22.00
C PHE A 83 -17.89 11.39 21.73
N VAL A 84 -17.61 12.34 20.82
CA VAL A 84 -16.24 12.65 20.37
C VAL A 84 -15.55 13.65 21.30
N ALA A 85 -16.30 14.61 21.85
CA ALA A 85 -15.79 15.71 22.67
C ALA A 85 -14.85 15.26 23.82
N PRO A 86 -15.19 14.21 24.61
CA PRO A 86 -14.29 13.70 25.65
C PRO A 86 -12.96 13.14 25.09
N GLY A 87 -13.00 12.50 23.92
CA GLY A 87 -11.84 11.85 23.30
C GLY A 87 -10.77 12.82 22.82
N VAL A 88 -11.16 14.06 22.51
CA VAL A 88 -10.26 15.13 22.04
C VAL A 88 -10.14 16.29 23.04
N SER A 89 -10.70 16.16 24.24
CA SER A 89 -10.66 17.16 25.32
C SER A 89 -11.21 18.54 24.95
N VAL A 90 -12.38 18.57 24.31
CA VAL A 90 -13.14 19.80 24.01
C VAL A 90 -14.54 19.73 24.61
N GLU A 91 -15.20 20.87 24.75
CA GLU A 91 -16.61 20.91 25.18
C GLU A 91 -17.55 20.45 24.05
N PRO A 92 -18.64 19.72 24.35
CA PRO A 92 -19.67 19.43 23.37
C PRO A 92 -20.19 20.71 22.70
N GLY A 93 -20.37 20.67 21.38
CA GLY A 93 -20.77 21.83 20.58
C GLY A 93 -19.62 22.74 20.14
N THR A 94 -18.37 22.48 20.57
CA THR A 94 -17.19 23.21 20.05
C THR A 94 -17.00 22.89 18.56
N GLU A 95 -16.88 23.91 17.72
CA GLU A 95 -16.57 23.76 16.30
C GLU A 95 -15.18 23.14 16.11
N ALA A 96 -15.15 21.88 15.71
CA ALA A 96 -13.93 21.11 15.53
C ALA A 96 -13.81 20.60 14.10
N TRP A 97 -12.57 20.38 13.67
CA TRP A 97 -12.33 19.48 12.55
C TRP A 97 -12.51 18.05 13.07
N PRO A 98 -13.23 17.19 12.35
CA PRO A 98 -13.40 15.79 12.73
C PRO A 98 -12.07 15.04 12.81
#